data_AF-A0A962GYK3-F1
#
_entry.id   AF-A0A962GYK3-F1
#
_cell.length_a   1.000
_cell.length_b   1.000
_cell.length_c   1.000
_cell.angle_alpha   90.00
_cell.angle_beta   90.00
_cell.angle_gamma   90.00
#
_symmetry.space_group_name_H-M   'P 1'
#
loop_
_entity.id
_entity.type
_entity.pdbx_description
1 polymer ?
#
loop_
_entity_poly.entity_id
_entity_poly.type
_entity_poly.pdbx_seq_one_letter_code
_entity_poly.pdbx_strand_id
1 'polypeptide(L)'
;IGDERYRRRESDVEIAIGINDQGLQELSIEGRTGEWQRYPQLPKGQKQPRELLLAGDSQAALAAYQALKEAGDEAASEAYLNQQGLALLQRQPSDAAIQLLTLNTQLYPDSANTWDSLGYAWKIKGDADQARRHYRKALAIDPEFASAKAALLELED
;
A
#
# COMPACT_ATOMS: atom_id res chain seq x y z
N ILE A 1 -24.21 -14.39 21.29
CA ILE A 1 -23.91 -13.84 22.63
C ILE A 1 -24.53 -12.46 22.61
N GLY A 2 -25.80 -12.30 23.00
CA GLY A 2 -26.55 -11.07 22.67
C GLY A 2 -26.64 -10.81 21.15
N ASP A 3 -27.37 -9.76 20.76
CA ASP A 3 -27.78 -9.53 19.36
C ASP A 3 -26.67 -9.01 18.43
N GLU A 4 -25.51 -8.60 18.97
CA GLU A 4 -24.46 -7.89 18.21
C GLU A 4 -23.05 -8.49 18.32
N ARG A 5 -22.88 -9.59 19.07
CA ARG A 5 -21.58 -10.28 19.22
C ARG A 5 -21.59 -11.67 18.61
N TYR A 6 -20.63 -11.87 17.73
CA TYR A 6 -20.36 -13.08 16.96
C TYR A 6 -19.03 -13.70 17.42
N ARG A 7 -18.89 -15.02 17.26
CA ARG A 7 -17.61 -15.72 17.39
C ARG A 7 -17.36 -16.56 16.15
N ARG A 8 -16.09 -16.64 15.75
CA ARG A 8 -15.68 -17.64 14.76
C ARG A 8 -15.78 -19.04 15.37
N ARG A 9 -16.14 -20.04 14.57
CA ARG A 9 -16.30 -21.42 15.08
C ARG A 9 -14.96 -22.01 15.50
N GLU A 10 -13.90 -21.56 14.86
CA GLU A 10 -12.52 -22.05 14.98
C GLU A 10 -11.63 -21.19 15.89
N SER A 11 -12.16 -20.12 16.50
CA SER A 11 -11.40 -19.30 17.45
C SER A 11 -12.31 -18.57 18.43
N ASP A 12 -11.85 -18.38 19.67
CA ASP A 12 -12.57 -17.61 20.68
C ASP A 12 -12.59 -16.09 20.44
N VAL A 13 -11.98 -15.61 19.34
CA VAL A 13 -12.01 -14.21 18.93
C VAL A 13 -13.46 -13.74 18.76
N GLU A 14 -13.86 -12.77 19.58
CA GLU A 14 -15.13 -12.09 19.44
C GLU A 14 -15.07 -11.05 18.31
N ILE A 15 -16.18 -10.97 17.57
CA ILE A 15 -16.43 -9.97 16.54
C ILE A 15 -17.72 -9.26 16.92
N ALA A 16 -17.70 -7.94 17.01
CA ALA A 16 -18.88 -7.14 17.30
C ALA A 16 -19.17 -6.18 16.15
N ILE A 17 -20.45 -5.96 15.85
CA ILE A 17 -20.91 -4.95 14.91
C ILE A 17 -21.77 -3.98 15.69
N GLY A 18 -21.43 -2.69 15.66
CA GLY A 18 -22.15 -1.65 16.39
C GLY A 18 -22.13 -0.31 15.67
N ILE A 19 -22.50 0.75 16.39
CA ILE A 19 -22.39 2.14 15.96
C ILE A 19 -21.41 2.85 16.90
N ASN A 20 -20.41 3.54 16.37
CA ASN A 20 -19.44 4.29 17.17
C ASN A 20 -19.96 5.68 17.57
N ASP A 21 -19.17 6.42 18.36
CA ASP A 21 -19.53 7.74 18.89
C ASP A 21 -19.79 8.81 17.80
N GLN A 22 -19.38 8.53 16.55
CA GLN A 22 -19.61 9.39 15.39
C GLN A 22 -20.87 9.00 14.60
N GLY A 23 -21.63 7.99 15.07
CA GLY A 23 -22.80 7.49 14.39
C GLY A 23 -22.49 6.59 13.19
N LEU A 24 -21.24 6.16 13.02
CA LEU A 24 -20.83 5.26 11.93
C LEU A 24 -20.92 3.81 12.39
N GLN A 25 -21.35 2.93 11.49
CA GLN A 25 -21.26 1.50 11.73
C GLN A 25 -19.80 1.11 11.98
N GLU A 26 -19.52 0.22 12.92
CA GLU A 26 -18.17 -0.17 13.29
C GLU A 26 -18.09 -1.69 13.44
N LEU A 27 -17.07 -2.27 12.82
CA LEU A 27 -16.66 -3.65 13.08
C LEU A 27 -15.56 -3.61 14.14
N SER A 28 -15.76 -4.34 15.24
CA SER A 28 -14.76 -4.51 16.29
C SER A 28 -14.32 -5.97 16.34
N ILE A 29 -13.01 -6.21 16.36
CA ILE A 29 -12.42 -7.56 16.46
C ILE A 29 -11.55 -7.61 17.71
N GLU A 30 -11.80 -8.59 18.57
CA GLU A 30 -10.97 -8.83 19.74
C GLU A 30 -9.61 -9.41 19.31
N GLY A 31 -8.54 -8.74 19.70
CA GLY A 31 -7.17 -9.16 19.55
C GLY A 31 -6.80 -10.24 20.56
N ARG A 32 -5.63 -10.86 20.36
CA ARG A 32 -5.20 -12.00 21.18
C ARG A 32 -4.94 -11.65 22.65
N THR A 33 -4.75 -10.36 22.96
CA THR A 33 -4.52 -9.89 24.32
C THR A 33 -5.73 -9.20 24.94
N GLY A 34 -6.91 -9.34 24.31
CA GLY A 34 -8.19 -8.77 24.77
C GLY A 34 -8.42 -7.31 24.37
N GLU A 35 -7.49 -6.71 23.63
CA GLU A 35 -7.64 -5.39 23.02
C GLU A 35 -8.61 -5.45 21.84
N TRP A 36 -9.47 -4.45 21.68
CA TRP A 36 -10.39 -4.41 20.54
C TRP A 36 -9.84 -3.54 19.42
N GLN A 37 -9.62 -4.14 18.25
CA GLN A 37 -9.34 -3.42 17.02
C GLN A 37 -10.66 -2.94 16.41
N ARG A 38 -10.77 -1.65 16.15
CA ARG A 38 -11.98 -1.00 15.67
C ARG A 38 -11.81 -0.54 14.22
N TYR A 39 -12.80 -0.88 13.41
CA TYR A 39 -12.83 -0.62 11.97
C TYR A 39 -14.14 0.11 11.65
N PRO A 40 -14.18 1.43 11.81
CA PRO A 40 -15.36 2.21 11.46
C PRO A 40 -15.61 2.12 9.95
N GLN A 41 -16.87 1.93 9.58
CA GLN A 41 -17.35 2.04 8.23
C GLN A 41 -17.07 3.46 7.73
N LEU A 42 -16.54 3.56 6.51
CA LEU A 42 -16.37 4.86 5.89
C LEU A 42 -17.72 5.58 5.77
N PRO A 43 -17.78 6.89 6.06
CA PRO A 43 -18.96 7.68 5.78
C PRO A 43 -19.39 7.52 4.31
N LYS A 44 -20.70 7.56 4.08
CA LYS A 44 -21.27 7.37 2.73
C LYS A 44 -20.62 8.35 1.74
N GLY A 45 -20.06 7.79 0.66
CA GLY A 45 -19.42 8.57 -0.40
C GLY A 45 -17.92 8.84 -0.20
N GLN A 46 -17.36 8.51 0.97
CA GLN A 46 -15.91 8.49 1.14
C GLN A 46 -15.31 7.20 0.56
N LYS A 47 -14.10 7.32 0.03
CA LYS A 47 -13.33 6.23 -0.56
C LYS A 47 -12.06 6.04 0.23
N GLN A 48 -11.65 4.78 0.41
CA GLN A 48 -10.33 4.46 0.93
C GLN A 48 -9.25 5.01 -0.02
N PRO A 49 -8.03 5.31 0.46
CA PRO A 49 -6.92 5.75 -0.39
C PRO A 49 -6.68 4.85 -1.60
N ARG A 50 -6.80 3.52 -1.41
CA ARG A 50 -6.68 2.53 -2.49
C ARG A 50 -7.80 2.63 -3.52
N GLU A 51 -9.02 2.94 -3.11
CA GLU A 51 -10.16 3.11 -4.02
C GLU A 51 -10.04 4.39 -4.83
N LEU A 52 -9.51 5.47 -4.23
CA LEU A 52 -9.17 6.70 -4.94
C LEU A 52 -8.12 6.43 -6.02
N LEU A 53 -7.07 5.67 -5.67
CA LEU A 53 -6.01 5.28 -6.59
C LEU A 53 -6.57 4.48 -7.78
N LEU A 54 -7.37 3.45 -7.51
CA LEU A 54 -7.98 2.61 -8.55
C LEU A 54 -9.01 3.35 -9.42
N ALA A 55 -9.63 4.41 -8.89
CA ALA A 55 -10.51 5.28 -9.66
C ALA A 55 -9.73 6.28 -10.55
N GLY A 56 -8.40 6.28 -10.51
CA GLY A 56 -7.54 7.21 -11.25
C GLY A 56 -7.41 8.59 -10.59
N ASP A 57 -7.95 8.77 -9.39
CA ASP A 57 -7.82 10.02 -8.63
C ASP A 57 -6.51 10.03 -7.83
N SER A 58 -5.39 10.05 -8.57
CA SER A 58 -4.06 9.91 -7.98
C SER A 58 -3.71 11.03 -7.01
N GLN A 59 -4.25 12.24 -7.21
CA GLN A 59 -4.00 13.37 -6.33
C GLN A 59 -4.75 13.20 -4.99
N ALA A 60 -6.03 12.84 -5.03
CA ALA A 60 -6.77 12.57 -3.80
C ALA A 60 -6.20 11.33 -3.06
N ALA A 61 -5.79 10.30 -3.80
CA ALA A 61 -5.13 9.13 -3.23
C ALA A 61 -3.82 9.51 -2.51
N LEU A 62 -2.96 10.31 -3.15
CA LEU A 62 -1.72 10.76 -2.54
C LEU A 62 -1.99 11.56 -1.27
N ALA A 63 -2.91 12.51 -1.29
CA ALA A 63 -3.27 13.30 -0.11
C ALA A 63 -3.79 12.42 1.04
N ALA A 64 -4.60 11.41 0.71
CA ALA A 64 -5.13 10.49 1.71
C ALA A 64 -4.03 9.59 2.32
N TYR A 65 -3.10 9.09 1.50
CA TYR A 65 -1.96 8.33 2.02
C TYR A 65 -0.94 9.21 2.78
N GLN A 66 -0.80 10.49 2.43
CA GLN A 66 0.00 11.45 3.22
C GLN A 66 -0.59 11.63 4.61
N ALA A 67 -1.91 11.81 4.72
CA ALA A 67 -2.58 11.92 6.01
C ALA A 67 -2.41 10.65 6.86
N LEU A 68 -2.49 9.46 6.24
CA LEU A 68 -2.20 8.19 6.92
C LEU A 68 -0.75 8.11 7.41
N LYS A 69 0.21 8.52 6.59
CA LYS A 69 1.63 8.56 6.96
C LYS A 69 1.88 9.50 8.13
N GLU A 70 1.27 10.69 8.12
CA GLU A 70 1.36 11.68 9.21
C GLU A 70 0.75 11.16 10.51
N ALA A 71 -0.32 10.37 10.41
CA ALA A 71 -0.94 9.70 11.55
C ALA A 71 -0.14 8.49 12.08
N GLY A 72 0.95 8.10 11.40
CA GLY A 72 1.74 6.91 11.74
C GLY A 72 1.04 5.59 11.40
N ASP A 73 0.07 5.60 10.49
CA ASP A 73 -0.64 4.40 10.07
C ASP A 73 0.25 3.52 9.17
N GLU A 74 0.36 2.24 9.55
CA GLU A 74 1.15 1.23 8.84
C GLU A 74 0.71 1.07 7.38
N ALA A 75 -0.55 1.34 7.04
CA ALA A 75 -1.07 1.25 5.68
C ALA A 75 -0.39 2.23 4.70
N ALA A 76 0.27 3.27 5.21
CA ALA A 76 1.08 4.20 4.42
C ALA A 76 2.58 4.02 4.60
N SER A 77 3.03 2.98 5.33
CA SER A 77 4.46 2.71 5.51
C SER A 77 5.11 2.32 4.19
N GLU A 78 6.38 2.71 4.01
CA GLU A 78 7.16 2.38 2.82
C GLU A 78 7.14 0.87 2.53
N ALA A 79 7.38 0.06 3.57
CA ALA A 79 7.45 -1.38 3.49
C ALA A 79 6.10 -2.00 3.12
N TYR A 80 5.02 -1.55 3.76
CA TYR A 80 3.67 -2.03 3.46
C TYR A 80 3.30 -1.73 2.00
N LEU A 81 3.43 -0.48 1.56
CA LEU A 81 3.11 -0.07 0.20
C LEU A 81 3.96 -0.82 -0.84
N ASN A 82 5.24 -1.03 -0.54
CA ASN A 82 6.12 -1.79 -1.41
C ASN A 82 5.66 -3.24 -1.56
N GLN A 83 5.39 -3.91 -0.43
CA GLN A 83 4.90 -5.28 -0.42
C GLN A 83 3.58 -5.41 -1.20
N GLN A 84 2.64 -4.47 -1.02
CA GLN A 84 1.37 -4.47 -1.75
C GLN A 84 1.59 -4.27 -3.26
N GLY A 85 2.46 -3.34 -3.66
CA GLY A 85 2.80 -3.08 -5.05
C GLY A 85 3.43 -4.29 -5.74
N LEU A 86 4.42 -4.92 -5.11
CA LEU A 86 5.08 -6.12 -5.63
C LEU A 86 4.11 -7.32 -5.68
N ALA A 87 3.25 -7.48 -4.67
CA ALA A 87 2.22 -8.54 -4.68
C ALA A 87 1.20 -8.34 -5.82
N LEU A 88 0.87 -7.10 -6.18
CA LEU A 88 0.04 -6.80 -7.34
C LEU A 88 0.74 -7.21 -8.64
N LEU A 89 2.02 -6.89 -8.81
CA LEU A 89 2.80 -7.30 -9.99
C LEU A 89 2.83 -8.81 -10.18
N GLN A 90 3.01 -9.58 -9.09
CA GLN A 90 3.06 -11.05 -9.15
C GLN A 90 1.74 -11.67 -9.62
N ARG A 91 0.60 -11.06 -9.26
CA ARG A 91 -0.72 -11.54 -9.68
C ARG A 91 -0.99 -11.18 -11.13
N GLN A 92 -0.75 -9.93 -11.50
CA GLN A 92 -0.90 -9.42 -12.85
C GLN A 92 -0.10 -8.12 -12.99
N PRO A 93 0.86 -8.04 -13.93
CA PRO A 93 1.52 -6.79 -14.29
C PRO A 93 0.45 -5.79 -14.74
N SER A 94 0.11 -4.87 -13.86
CA SER A 94 -1.06 -4.01 -14.02
C SER A 94 -0.71 -2.58 -13.67
N ASP A 95 -1.42 -1.65 -14.30
CA ASP A 95 -1.27 -0.22 -14.04
C ASP A 95 -1.51 0.13 -12.57
N ALA A 96 -2.35 -0.63 -11.86
CA ALA A 96 -2.57 -0.48 -10.43
C ALA A 96 -1.29 -0.68 -9.61
N ALA A 97 -0.44 -1.65 -9.96
CA ALA A 97 0.82 -1.89 -9.27
C ALA A 97 1.80 -0.74 -9.49
N ILE A 98 1.92 -0.27 -10.73
CA ILE A 98 2.77 0.88 -11.08
C ILE A 98 2.27 2.15 -10.39
N GLN A 99 0.96 2.39 -10.34
CA GLN A 99 0.39 3.54 -9.64
C GLN A 99 0.71 3.49 -8.14
N LEU A 100 0.59 2.32 -7.50
CA LEU A 100 0.87 2.19 -6.07
C LEU A 100 2.37 2.38 -5.76
N LEU A 101 3.25 1.80 -6.58
CA LEU A 101 4.69 1.97 -6.43
C LEU A 101 5.13 3.40 -6.76
N THR A 102 4.48 4.07 -7.72
CA THR A 102 4.68 5.50 -7.99
C THR A 102 4.28 6.34 -6.78
N LEU A 103 3.13 6.05 -6.17
CA LEU A 103 2.71 6.72 -4.93
C LEU A 103 3.74 6.50 -3.81
N ASN A 104 4.31 5.30 -3.69
CA ASN A 104 5.36 5.02 -2.70
C ASN A 104 6.60 5.92 -2.92
N THR A 105 7.04 6.12 -4.17
CA THR A 105 8.14 7.07 -4.49
C THR A 105 7.80 8.52 -4.17
N GLN A 106 6.53 8.91 -4.16
CA GLN A 106 6.10 10.26 -3.80
C GLN A 106 6.07 10.46 -2.29
N LEU A 107 5.73 9.42 -1.52
CA LEU A 107 5.75 9.46 -0.07
C LEU A 107 7.16 9.32 0.52
N TYR A 108 8.04 8.56 -0.15
CA TYR A 108 9.40 8.25 0.30
C TYR A 108 10.42 8.50 -0.83
N PRO A 109 10.56 9.74 -1.30
CA PRO A 109 11.38 10.07 -2.48
C PRO A 109 12.88 9.82 -2.30
N ASP A 110 13.34 9.72 -1.05
CA ASP A 110 14.76 9.51 -0.71
C ASP A 110 15.08 8.04 -0.37
N SER A 111 14.14 7.11 -0.59
CA SER A 111 14.39 5.68 -0.45
C SER A 111 14.72 5.04 -1.80
N ALA A 112 15.95 4.53 -1.95
CA ALA A 112 16.37 3.80 -3.15
C ALA A 112 15.48 2.58 -3.43
N ASN A 113 14.95 1.92 -2.39
CA ASN A 113 14.08 0.76 -2.51
C ASN A 113 12.79 1.08 -3.29
N THR A 114 12.19 2.23 -3.03
CA THR A 114 10.94 2.62 -3.73
C THR A 114 11.15 2.82 -5.21
N TRP A 115 12.28 3.43 -5.60
CA TRP A 115 12.64 3.66 -6.99
C TRP A 115 13.06 2.37 -7.69
N ASP A 116 13.78 1.47 -7.01
CA ASP A 116 14.11 0.14 -7.50
C ASP A 116 12.85 -0.67 -7.80
N SER A 117 11.89 -0.68 -6.87
CA SER A 117 10.64 -1.41 -7.00
C SER A 117 9.77 -0.84 -8.13
N LEU A 118 9.74 0.48 -8.32
CA LEU A 118 9.09 1.10 -9.47
C LEU A 118 9.80 0.74 -10.80
N GLY A 119 11.13 0.72 -10.82
CA GLY A 119 11.91 0.27 -11.97
C GLY A 119 11.59 -1.18 -12.35
N TYR A 120 11.50 -2.06 -11.35
CA TYR A 120 11.10 -3.45 -11.52
C TYR A 120 9.69 -3.58 -12.10
N ALA A 121 8.73 -2.77 -11.64
CA ALA A 121 7.38 -2.75 -12.18
C ALA A 121 7.36 -2.43 -13.68
N TRP A 122 8.11 -1.42 -14.11
CA TRP A 122 8.21 -1.03 -15.52
C TRP A 122 8.95 -2.06 -16.37
N LYS A 123 10.00 -2.68 -15.81
CA LYS A 123 10.72 -3.79 -16.46
C LYS A 123 9.76 -4.95 -16.75
N ILE A 124 8.97 -5.38 -15.77
CA ILE A 124 7.98 -6.46 -15.94
C ILE A 124 6.88 -6.08 -16.94
N LYS A 125 6.52 -4.79 -17.03
CA LYS A 125 5.59 -4.28 -18.05
C LYS A 125 6.20 -4.23 -19.46
N GLY A 126 7.52 -4.40 -19.60
CA GLY A 126 8.24 -4.36 -20.87
C GLY A 126 8.68 -2.96 -21.32
N ASP A 127 8.57 -1.95 -20.45
CA ASP A 127 9.06 -0.60 -20.75
C ASP A 127 10.48 -0.41 -20.16
N ALA A 128 11.48 -0.79 -20.95
CA ALA A 128 12.88 -0.72 -20.57
C ALA A 128 13.36 0.72 -20.33
N ASP A 129 12.78 1.72 -20.99
CA ASP A 129 13.17 3.12 -20.82
C ASP A 129 12.75 3.65 -19.46
N GLN A 130 11.49 3.42 -19.07
CA GLN A 130 11.02 3.78 -17.72
C GLN A 130 11.74 2.98 -16.65
N ALA A 131 11.96 1.68 -16.86
CA ALA A 131 12.72 0.85 -15.93
C ALA A 131 14.12 1.45 -15.66
N ARG A 132 14.89 1.72 -16.72
CA ARG A 132 16.23 2.30 -16.61
C ARG A 132 16.21 3.65 -15.90
N ARG A 133 15.23 4.50 -16.19
CA ARG A 133 15.07 5.80 -15.53
C ARG A 133 14.93 5.65 -14.00
N HIS A 134 14.08 4.73 -13.55
CA HIS A 134 13.83 4.55 -12.13
C HIS A 134 14.96 3.81 -11.41
N TYR A 135 15.60 2.82 -12.03
CA TYR A 135 16.81 2.20 -11.47
C TYR A 135 17.97 3.20 -11.34
N ARG A 136 18.16 4.09 -12.33
CA ARG A 136 19.15 5.20 -12.20
C ARG A 136 18.83 6.14 -11.06
N LYS A 137 17.54 6.39 -10.79
CA LYS A 137 17.12 7.22 -9.64
C LYS A 137 17.42 6.52 -8.31
N ALA A 138 17.21 5.19 -8.22
CA ALA A 138 17.63 4.40 -7.06
C ALA A 138 19.14 4.51 -6.82
N LEU A 139 19.96 4.34 -7.87
CA LEU A 139 21.42 4.46 -7.78
C LEU A 139 21.93 5.88 -7.51
N ALA A 140 21.15 6.91 -7.84
CA ALA A 140 21.48 8.28 -7.48
C ALA A 140 21.33 8.53 -5.96
N ILE A 141 20.48 7.75 -5.29
CA ILE A 141 20.24 7.82 -3.84
C ILE A 141 21.22 6.89 -3.10
N ASP A 142 21.31 5.64 -3.54
CA ASP A 142 22.26 4.65 -3.04
C ASP A 142 23.06 4.05 -4.22
N PRO A 143 24.28 4.57 -4.47
CA PRO A 143 25.14 4.07 -5.53
C PRO A 143 25.50 2.60 -5.40
N GLU A 144 25.35 1.97 -4.23
CA GLU A 144 25.67 0.57 -3.99
C GLU A 144 24.44 -0.36 -4.03
N PHE A 145 23.27 0.15 -4.43
CA PHE A 145 22.03 -0.63 -4.48
C PHE A 145 22.12 -1.77 -5.52
N ALA A 146 22.48 -2.97 -5.05
CA ALA A 146 22.87 -4.09 -5.90
C ALA A 146 21.78 -4.52 -6.90
N SER A 147 20.50 -4.51 -6.48
CA SER A 147 19.35 -4.83 -7.34
C SER A 147 19.31 -3.92 -8.58
N ALA A 148 19.41 -2.60 -8.37
CA ALA A 148 19.36 -1.62 -9.44
C ALA A 148 20.58 -1.69 -10.38
N LYS A 149 21.78 -1.96 -9.84
CA LYS A 149 22.98 -2.20 -10.67
C LYS A 149 22.78 -3.39 -11.61
N ALA A 150 22.33 -4.51 -11.06
CA ALA A 150 22.11 -5.73 -11.82
C ALA A 150 21.04 -5.54 -12.90
N ALA A 151 19.94 -4.86 -12.56
CA ALA A 151 18.85 -4.62 -13.49
C ALA A 151 19.23 -3.67 -14.64
N LEU A 152 20.08 -2.66 -14.39
CA LEU A 152 20.57 -1.80 -15.47
C LEU A 152 21.48 -2.54 -16.44
N LEU A 153 22.39 -3.38 -15.92
CA LEU A 153 23.27 -4.20 -16.75
C LEU A 153 22.46 -5.10 -17.70
N GLU A 154 21.42 -5.75 -17.17
CA GLU A 154 20.52 -6.60 -17.97
C GLU A 154 19.74 -5.83 -19.03
N LEU A 155 19.44 -4.54 -18.82
CA LEU A 155 18.68 -3.69 -19.74
C LEU A 155 19.56 -2.93 -20.75
N GLU A 156 20.87 -3.12 -20.69
CA GLU A 156 21.84 -2.55 -21.63
C GLU A 156 22.30 -3.54 -22.72
N ASP A 157 21.97 -4.84 -22.54
CA ASP A 157 22.17 -5.93 -23.51
C ASP A 157 21.03 -6.02 -24.56
#